data_AF-A0AA41AQE3-F1
#
_entry.id   AF-A0AA41AQE3-F1
#
_cell.length_a   1.000
_cell.length_b   1.000
_cell.length_c   1.000
_cell.angle_alpha   90.00
_cell.angle_beta   90.00
_cell.angle_gamma   90.00
#
_symmetry.space_group_name_H-M   'P 1'
#
loop_
_entity.id
_entity.type
_entity.pdbx_description
1 polymer ?
#
loop_
_entity_poly.entity_id
_entity_poly.type
_entity_poly.pdbx_seq_one_letter_code
_entity_poly.pdbx_strand_id
1 'polypeptide(L)'
;MNETPPASMTEDDFDFYDDARELYFWRDERADSAGVVYSRPYTAEEVAGKVKRAQLDGLRTEAETAIPYLDARIDLSLAYFENPAPTAEETAAQIKNLSDLAAYSAGTLKRMIVVLGELTGRPV
;
A
#
# COMPACT_ATOMS: atom_id res chain seq x y z
N MET A 1 25.40 -12.86 -15.00
CA MET A 1 26.04 -11.99 -13.99
C MET A 1 25.00 -11.77 -12.91
N ASN A 2 25.36 -11.92 -11.64
CA ASN A 2 24.47 -11.52 -10.55
C ASN A 2 24.65 -10.02 -10.36
N GLU A 3 23.59 -9.26 -10.61
CA GLU A 3 23.53 -7.83 -10.35
C GLU A 3 23.31 -7.58 -8.85
N THR A 4 23.79 -6.44 -8.37
CA THR A 4 23.60 -6.05 -6.96
C THR A 4 22.11 -5.77 -6.71
N PRO A 5 21.49 -6.38 -5.68
CA PRO A 5 20.10 -6.09 -5.33
C PRO A 5 19.92 -4.61 -4.95
N PRO A 6 18.76 -4.03 -5.25
CA PRO A 6 18.49 -2.63 -4.90
C PRO A 6 18.36 -2.48 -3.38
N ALA A 7 18.63 -1.29 -2.86
CA ALA A 7 18.51 -1.00 -1.42
C ALA A 7 17.08 -1.16 -0.87
N SER A 8 16.08 -1.15 -1.77
CA SER A 8 14.67 -1.37 -1.45
C SER A 8 14.30 -2.85 -1.26
N MET A 9 15.17 -3.79 -1.65
CA MET A 9 14.99 -5.21 -1.36
C MET A 9 15.52 -5.48 0.06
N THR A 10 14.61 -5.66 1.00
CA THR A 10 14.91 -5.93 2.41
C THR A 10 15.35 -7.38 2.63
N GLU A 11 15.75 -7.72 3.84
CA GLU A 11 16.15 -9.10 4.18
C GLU A 11 14.98 -10.09 4.13
N ASP A 12 13.75 -9.60 4.37
CA ASP A 12 12.52 -10.39 4.37
C ASP A 12 11.92 -10.58 2.96
N ASP A 13 12.39 -9.81 1.97
CA ASP A 13 11.93 -9.93 0.60
C ASP A 13 12.54 -11.17 -0.06
N PHE A 14 11.68 -12.16 -0.28
CA PHE A 14 12.05 -13.39 -0.95
C PHE A 14 12.29 -13.18 -2.45
N ASP A 15 11.44 -12.38 -3.08
CA ASP A 15 11.58 -11.91 -4.44
C ASP A 15 11.34 -10.41 -4.57
N PHE A 16 11.91 -9.81 -5.61
CA PHE A 16 11.84 -8.37 -5.82
C PHE A 16 11.84 -7.99 -7.30
N TYR A 17 10.89 -7.12 -7.67
CA TYR A 17 10.73 -6.57 -9.02
C TYR A 17 11.35 -5.18 -9.09
N ASP A 18 12.52 -5.05 -9.70
CA ASP A 18 13.13 -3.75 -9.99
C ASP A 18 12.66 -3.21 -11.34
N ASP A 19 11.53 -2.50 -11.32
CA ASP A 19 10.90 -1.95 -12.53
C ASP A 19 11.72 -0.83 -13.20
N ALA A 20 12.66 -0.21 -12.47
CA ALA A 20 13.54 0.83 -13.00
C ALA A 20 14.68 0.24 -13.83
N ARG A 21 15.23 -0.91 -13.41
CA ARG A 21 16.28 -1.64 -14.13
C ARG A 21 15.75 -2.79 -15.00
N GLU A 22 14.47 -3.12 -14.89
CA GLU A 22 13.83 -4.29 -15.51
C GLU A 22 14.51 -5.61 -15.13
N LEU A 23 14.82 -5.74 -13.83
CA LEU A 23 15.49 -6.89 -13.25
C LEU A 23 14.63 -7.53 -12.17
N TYR A 24 14.48 -8.85 -12.24
CA TYR A 24 13.87 -9.66 -11.19
C TYR A 24 14.96 -10.25 -10.31
N PHE A 25 14.84 -10.05 -9.01
CA PHE A 25 15.71 -10.61 -7.99
C PHE A 25 14.96 -11.66 -7.19
N TRP A 26 15.67 -12.72 -6.78
CA TRP A 26 15.13 -13.71 -5.85
C TRP A 26 16.23 -14.25 -4.96
N ARG A 27 15.88 -14.57 -3.72
CA ARG A 27 16.78 -15.17 -2.76
C ARG A 27 16.78 -16.70 -2.91
N ASP A 28 17.91 -17.34 -2.69
CA ASP A 28 17.99 -18.80 -2.71
C ASP A 28 17.37 -19.40 -1.44
N GLU A 29 16.28 -20.15 -1.60
CA GLU A 29 15.53 -20.78 -0.49
C GLU A 29 16.30 -21.90 0.21
N ARG A 30 17.38 -22.39 -0.38
CA ARG A 30 18.12 -23.51 0.23
C ARG A 30 18.69 -23.08 1.57
N ALA A 31 18.49 -23.92 2.60
CA ALA A 31 18.90 -23.62 3.97
C ALA A 31 20.41 -23.39 4.14
N ASP A 32 21.22 -23.85 3.19
CA ASP A 32 22.68 -23.70 3.13
C ASP A 32 23.15 -22.57 2.21
N SER A 33 22.24 -21.82 1.58
CA SER A 33 22.56 -20.82 0.55
C SER A 33 23.19 -19.54 1.09
N ALA A 34 23.28 -19.37 2.42
CA ALA A 34 23.68 -18.14 3.09
C ALA A 34 22.88 -16.90 2.61
N GLY A 35 21.66 -17.08 2.10
CA GLY A 35 20.82 -16.01 1.61
C GLY A 35 21.33 -15.36 0.32
N VAL A 36 22.04 -16.09 -0.53
CA VAL A 36 22.50 -15.60 -1.85
C VAL A 36 21.31 -15.09 -2.66
N VAL A 37 21.47 -13.89 -3.23
CA VAL A 37 20.48 -13.26 -4.12
C VAL A 37 20.92 -13.43 -5.56
N TYR A 38 20.01 -13.89 -6.40
CA TYR A 38 20.17 -14.01 -7.84
C TYR A 38 19.36 -12.92 -8.55
N SER A 39 19.74 -12.64 -9.80
CA SER A 39 19.07 -11.65 -10.63
C SER A 39 18.94 -12.13 -12.06
N ARG A 40 17.87 -11.73 -12.74
CA ARG A 40 17.71 -11.90 -14.19
C ARG A 40 16.96 -10.74 -14.81
N PRO A 41 17.10 -10.50 -16.13
CA PRO A 41 16.19 -9.63 -16.85
C PRO A 41 14.75 -10.12 -16.77
N TYR A 42 13.82 -9.18 -16.90
CA TYR A 42 12.40 -9.49 -17.00
C TYR A 42 12.07 -10.37 -18.20
N THR A 43 11.07 -11.23 -18.00
CA THR A 43 10.36 -11.91 -19.08
C THR A 43 9.39 -10.95 -19.77
N ALA A 44 8.90 -11.33 -20.96
CA ALA A 44 7.90 -10.53 -21.66
C ALA A 44 6.61 -10.31 -20.85
N GLU A 45 6.22 -11.29 -20.03
CA GLU A 45 5.07 -11.19 -19.13
C GLU A 45 5.30 -10.16 -18.02
N GLU A 46 6.49 -10.16 -17.42
CA GLU A 46 6.85 -9.22 -16.36
C GLU A 46 6.98 -7.78 -16.89
N VAL A 47 7.46 -7.61 -18.12
CA VAL A 47 7.43 -6.31 -18.81
C VAL A 47 5.98 -5.84 -19.00
N ALA A 48 5.07 -6.72 -19.44
CA ALA A 48 3.66 -6.39 -19.56
C ALA A 48 3.00 -6.08 -18.20
N GLY A 49 3.49 -6.68 -17.12
CA GLY A 49 3.02 -6.48 -15.75
C GLY A 49 3.44 -5.17 -15.07
N LYS A 50 4.39 -4.41 -15.64
CA LYS A 50 4.93 -3.18 -15.03
C LYS A 50 3.86 -2.15 -14.69
N VAL A 51 2.91 -1.93 -15.59
CA VAL A 51 1.83 -0.95 -15.37
C VAL A 51 1.00 -1.31 -14.14
N LYS A 52 0.67 -2.59 -13.97
CA LYS A 52 -0.10 -3.07 -12.82
C LYS A 52 0.68 -2.91 -11.51
N ARG A 53 1.98 -3.24 -11.50
CA ARG A 53 2.83 -3.04 -10.31
C ARG A 53 2.94 -1.55 -9.96
N ALA A 54 3.16 -0.68 -10.93
CA ALA A 54 3.19 0.76 -10.71
C ALA A 54 1.87 1.30 -10.13
N GLN A 55 0.72 0.78 -10.58
CA GLN A 55 -0.57 1.12 -9.99
C GLN A 55 -0.68 0.65 -8.53
N LEU A 56 -0.25 -0.57 -8.24
CA LEU A 56 -0.22 -1.11 -6.87
C LEU A 56 0.70 -0.31 -5.94
N ASP A 57 1.89 0.09 -6.42
CA ASP A 57 2.81 0.96 -5.67
C ASP A 57 2.22 2.35 -5.42
N GLY A 58 1.47 2.88 -6.38
CA GLY A 58 0.69 4.11 -6.21
C GLY A 58 -0.33 3.99 -5.08
N LEU A 59 -1.08 2.90 -5.03
CA LEU A 59 -2.04 2.63 -3.96
C LEU A 59 -1.36 2.45 -2.61
N ARG A 60 -0.22 1.76 -2.56
CA ARG A 60 0.57 1.62 -1.32
C ARG A 60 0.97 3.00 -0.80
N THR A 61 1.49 3.86 -1.67
CA THR A 61 1.89 5.23 -1.31
C THR A 61 0.70 6.05 -0.80
N GLU A 62 -0.46 5.94 -1.45
CA GLU A 62 -1.69 6.58 -0.95
C GLU A 62 -2.11 6.02 0.41
N ALA A 63 -1.99 4.70 0.62
CA ALA A 63 -2.34 4.04 1.88
C ALA A 63 -1.41 4.46 3.04
N GLU A 64 -0.10 4.58 2.79
CA GLU A 64 0.89 5.07 3.74
C GLU A 64 0.55 6.48 4.26
N THR A 65 -0.08 7.32 3.43
CA THR A 65 -0.58 8.64 3.84
C THR A 65 -1.96 8.55 4.50
N ALA A 66 -2.85 7.70 3.99
CA ALA A 66 -4.23 7.57 4.44
C ALA A 66 -4.35 6.98 5.85
N ILE A 67 -3.59 5.92 6.15
CA ILE A 67 -3.73 5.16 7.40
C ILE A 67 -3.49 6.06 8.62
N PRO A 68 -2.36 6.78 8.75
CA PRO A 68 -2.14 7.64 9.91
C PRO A 68 -3.18 8.77 10.02
N TYR A 69 -3.64 9.30 8.88
CA TYR A 69 -4.67 10.33 8.83
C TYR A 69 -6.03 9.85 9.36
N LEU A 70 -6.40 8.60 9.06
CA LEU A 70 -7.64 7.97 9.52
C LEU A 70 -7.53 7.56 10.99
N ASP A 71 -6.40 6.98 11.41
CA ASP A 71 -6.14 6.59 12.79
C ASP A 71 -6.28 7.79 13.74
N ALA A 72 -5.65 8.92 13.40
CA ALA A 72 -5.76 10.15 14.19
C ALA A 72 -7.22 10.63 14.36
N ARG A 73 -8.11 10.37 13.39
CA ARG A 73 -9.53 10.76 13.45
C ARG A 73 -10.37 9.77 14.24
N ILE A 74 -10.00 8.50 14.21
CA ILE A 74 -10.56 7.48 15.08
C ILE A 74 -10.24 7.85 16.53
N ASP A 75 -8.98 8.19 16.82
CA ASP A 75 -8.57 8.62 18.17
C ASP A 75 -9.35 9.84 18.65
N LEU A 76 -9.53 10.87 17.81
CA LEU A 76 -10.38 12.03 18.13
C LEU A 76 -11.82 11.63 18.44
N SER A 77 -12.37 10.65 17.72
CA SER A 77 -13.73 10.15 17.95
C SER A 77 -13.83 9.40 19.28
N LEU A 78 -12.82 8.58 19.61
CA LEU A 78 -12.76 7.86 20.88
C LEU A 78 -12.65 8.84 22.06
N ALA A 79 -11.77 9.84 21.96
CA ALA A 79 -11.62 10.88 22.98
C ALA A 79 -12.90 11.69 23.18
N TYR A 80 -13.65 11.98 22.11
CA TYR A 80 -14.95 12.65 22.22
C TYR A 80 -15.96 11.84 23.05
N PHE A 81 -15.99 10.51 22.92
CA PHE A 81 -16.88 9.66 23.71
C PHE A 81 -16.52 9.61 25.21
N GLU A 82 -15.26 9.89 25.55
CA GLU A 82 -14.81 10.00 26.94
C GLU A 82 -15.13 11.36 27.58
N ASN A 83 -15.56 12.36 26.79
CA ASN A 83 -15.96 13.66 27.29
C ASN A 83 -17.43 13.65 27.73
N PRO A 84 -17.75 13.71 29.04
CA PRO A 84 -19.12 13.60 29.55
C PRO A 84 -19.96 14.86 29.30
N ALA A 85 -19.35 15.98 28.93
CA ALA A 85 -20.03 17.26 28.72
C ALA A 85 -19.34 18.08 27.61
N PRO A 86 -19.38 17.61 26.35
CA PRO A 86 -18.77 18.33 25.24
C PRO A 86 -19.48 19.66 25.01
N THR A 87 -18.69 20.66 24.64
CA THR A 87 -19.17 21.96 24.17
C THR A 87 -19.85 21.85 22.80
N ALA A 88 -20.56 22.91 22.40
CA ALA A 88 -21.17 22.98 21.08
C ALA A 88 -20.11 22.96 19.96
N GLU A 89 -18.98 23.65 20.18
CA GLU A 89 -17.84 23.70 19.28
C GLU A 89 -17.18 22.33 19.13
N GLU A 90 -16.97 21.59 20.22
CA GLU A 90 -16.43 20.22 20.18
C GLU A 90 -17.38 19.25 19.48
N THR A 91 -18.70 19.39 19.69
CA THR A 91 -19.71 18.60 18.97
C THR A 91 -19.65 18.87 17.47
N ALA A 92 -19.56 20.14 17.06
CA ALA A 92 -19.44 20.52 15.65
C ALA A 92 -18.14 19.98 15.03
N ALA A 93 -17.02 20.04 15.77
CA ALA A 93 -15.75 19.47 15.34
C ALA A 93 -15.86 17.95 15.14
N GLN A 94 -16.56 17.24 16.04
CA GLN A 94 -16.76 15.80 15.91
C GLN A 94 -17.68 15.45 14.73
N ILE A 95 -18.72 16.23 14.45
CA ILE A 95 -19.57 16.03 13.24
C ILE A 95 -18.74 16.18 11.97
N LYS A 96 -17.87 17.19 11.91
CA LYS A 96 -16.93 17.36 10.79
C LYS A 96 -15.99 16.15 10.68
N ASN A 97 -15.41 15.72 11.80
CA ASN A 97 -14.50 14.57 11.84
C ASN A 97 -15.16 13.28 11.31
N LEU A 98 -16.39 13.00 11.73
CA LEU A 98 -17.17 11.86 11.24
C LEU A 98 -17.50 11.98 9.74
N SER A 99 -17.80 13.19 9.27
CA SER A 99 -18.06 13.46 7.86
C SER A 99 -16.80 13.24 7.01
N ASP A 100 -15.64 13.68 7.49
CA ASP A 100 -14.34 13.46 6.85
C ASP A 100 -14.02 11.95 6.77
N LEU A 101 -14.21 11.21 7.88
CA LEU A 101 -14.04 9.74 7.92
C LEU A 101 -14.94 9.02 6.91
N ALA A 102 -16.23 9.41 6.83
CA ALA A 102 -17.18 8.81 5.92
C ALA A 102 -16.83 9.09 4.45
N ALA A 103 -16.49 10.34 4.12
CA ALA A 103 -16.11 10.73 2.76
C ALA A 103 -14.84 10.01 2.31
N TYR A 104 -13.83 9.95 3.19
CA TYR A 104 -12.57 9.28 2.90
C TYR A 104 -12.79 7.78 2.67
N SER A 105 -13.54 7.11 3.57
CA SER A 105 -13.84 5.67 3.46
C SER A 105 -14.58 5.34 2.16
N ALA A 106 -15.57 6.15 1.78
CA ALA A 106 -16.29 5.97 0.52
C ALA A 106 -15.38 6.17 -0.71
N GLY A 107 -14.48 7.16 -0.67
CA GLY A 107 -13.51 7.40 -1.74
C GLY A 107 -12.48 6.26 -1.87
N THR A 108 -12.01 5.70 -0.75
CA THR A 108 -11.09 4.56 -0.74
C THR A 108 -11.77 3.30 -1.29
N LEU A 109 -12.99 3.00 -0.85
CA LEU A 109 -13.73 1.83 -1.35
C LEU A 109 -13.91 1.87 -2.88
N LYS A 110 -14.29 3.03 -3.44
CA LYS A 110 -14.41 3.19 -4.89
C LYS A 110 -13.10 2.89 -5.63
N ARG A 111 -11.96 3.40 -5.14
CA ARG A 111 -10.64 3.15 -5.72
C ARG A 111 -10.25 1.67 -5.63
N MET A 112 -10.47 1.04 -4.48
CA MET A 112 -10.21 -0.39 -4.30
C MET A 112 -11.00 -1.25 -5.28
N ILE A 113 -12.28 -0.94 -5.48
CA ILE A 113 -13.12 -1.69 -6.42
C ILE A 113 -12.57 -1.59 -7.86
N VAL A 114 -12.17 -0.38 -8.31
CA VAL A 114 -11.56 -0.18 -9.64
C VAL A 114 -10.29 -1.03 -9.80
N VAL A 115 -9.41 -1.00 -8.81
CA VAL A 115 -8.16 -1.77 -8.82
C VAL A 115 -8.45 -3.27 -8.85
N LEU A 116 -9.40 -3.76 -8.06
CA LEU A 116 -9.79 -5.18 -8.08
C LEU A 116 -10.36 -5.58 -9.45
N GLY A 117 -11.11 -4.70 -10.11
CA GLY A 117 -11.58 -4.91 -11.48
C GLY A 117 -10.41 -5.04 -12.47
N GLU A 118 -9.43 -4.14 -12.39
CA GLU A 118 -8.23 -4.16 -13.24
C GLU A 118 -7.35 -5.40 -13.00
N LEU A 119 -7.16 -5.79 -11.74
CA LEU A 119 -6.36 -6.97 -11.37
C LEU A 119 -7.03 -8.26 -11.85
N THR A 120 -8.35 -8.36 -11.74
CA THR A 120 -9.12 -9.56 -12.12
C THR A 120 -9.53 -9.57 -13.60
N GLY A 121 -9.32 -8.48 -14.34
CA GLY A 121 -9.77 -8.32 -15.72
C GLY A 121 -11.29 -8.33 -15.86
N ARG A 122 -12.01 -7.96 -14.78
CA ARG A 122 -13.47 -7.94 -14.75
C ARG A 122 -13.96 -6.50 -14.63
N PRO A 123 -14.95 -6.07 -15.44
CA PRO A 123 -15.56 -4.77 -15.24
C PRO A 123 -16.22 -4.71 -13.86
N VAL A 124 -16.14 -3.53 -13.27
CA VAL A 124 -16.79 -3.15 -12.01
C VAL A 124 -18.24 -2.76 -12.27
#